data_AF-H8ZVU2-F1
#
_entry.id   AF-H8ZVU2-F1
#
_cell.length_a   1.000
_cell.length_b   1.000
_cell.length_c   1.000
_cell.angle_alpha   90.00
_cell.angle_beta   90.00
_cell.angle_gamma   90.00
#
_symmetry.space_group_name_H-M   'P 1'
#
loop_
_entity.id
_entity.type
_entity.pdbx_description
1 polymer ?
#
loop_
_entity_poly.entity_id
_entity_poly.type
_entity_poly.pdbx_seq_one_letter_code
_entity_poly.pdbx_strand_id
1 'polypeptide(L)' 'ELGIGIVPYSPLGRGFLSLGPKLMENVAEGDFRKASEVPR' A
#
# COMPACT_ATOMS: atom_id res chain seq x y z
N GLU A 1 -7.95 16.63 27.09
CA GLU A 1 -7.26 16.40 25.80
C GLU A 1 -5.92 17.14 25.79
N LEU A 2 -4.92 16.67 25.03
CA LEU A 2 -3.53 17.19 25.04
C LEU A 2 -3.26 18.29 23.99
N GLY A 3 -4.20 18.62 23.12
CA GLY A 3 -4.02 19.66 22.09
C GLY A 3 -3.07 19.27 20.94
N ILE A 4 -2.76 17.98 20.78
CA ILE A 4 -1.86 17.48 19.74
C ILE A 4 -2.68 17.01 18.53
N GLY A 5 -2.43 17.61 17.37
CA GLY A 5 -3.00 17.17 16.09
C GLY A 5 -2.25 15.96 15.53
N ILE A 6 -2.99 14.93 15.09
CA ILE A 6 -2.42 13.77 14.40
C ILE A 6 -2.61 13.95 12.90
N VAL A 7 -1.53 13.80 12.13
CA VAL A 7 -1.58 13.80 10.67
C VAL A 7 -1.21 12.41 10.17
N PRO A 8 -2.12 11.69 9.50
CA PRO A 8 -1.83 10.35 9.00
C PRO A 8 -0.87 10.41 7.81
N TYR A 9 0.23 9.65 7.88
CA TYR A 9 1.11 9.40 6.75
C TYR A 9 0.61 8.22 5.92
N SER A 10 0.64 8.34 4.60
CA SER A 10 0.16 7.32 3.66
C SER A 10 -1.24 6.78 4.04
N PRO A 11 -2.27 7.66 4.14
CA PRO A 11 -3.59 7.28 4.66
C PRO A 11 -4.28 6.17 3.85
N LEU A 12 -3.85 5.94 2.61
CA LEU A 12 -4.38 4.90 1.72
C LEU A 12 -3.47 3.69 1.55
N GLY A 13 -2.37 3.59 2.30
CA GLY A 13 -1.40 2.51 2.15
C GLY A 13 -0.87 2.41 0.70
N ARG A 14 -0.48 3.54 0.11
CA ARG A 14 -0.07 3.64 -1.33
C ARG A 14 -1.15 3.18 -2.33
N GLY A 15 -2.42 3.43 -2.01
CA GLY A 15 -3.57 3.12 -2.86
C GLY A 15 -4.25 1.78 -2.56
N PHE A 16 -3.64 0.92 -1.73
CA PHE A 16 -4.17 -0.40 -1.40
C PHE A 16 -5.53 -0.32 -0.68
N LEU A 17 -5.72 0.63 0.24
CA LEU A 17 -6.99 0.74 0.98
C LEU A 17 -8.15 1.28 0.14
N SER A 18 -7.87 1.78 -1.07
CA SER A 18 -8.89 2.25 -2.01
C SER A 18 -9.17 1.22 -3.13
N LEU A 19 -8.13 0.61 -3.69
CA LEU A 19 -8.23 -0.29 -4.86
C LEU A 19 -8.17 -1.78 -4.49
N GLY A 20 -7.72 -2.09 -3.27
CA GLY A 20 -7.59 -3.46 -2.77
C GLY A 20 -6.53 -4.28 -3.52
N PRO A 21 -6.68 -5.62 -3.52
CA PRO A 21 -5.73 -6.54 -4.16
C PRO A 21 -5.52 -6.30 -5.66
N LYS A 22 -6.52 -5.75 -6.38
CA LYS A 22 -6.42 -5.43 -7.82
C LYS A 22 -5.29 -4.45 -8.15
N LEU A 23 -4.87 -3.65 -7.17
CA LEU A 23 -3.71 -2.78 -7.31
C LEU A 23 -2.46 -3.56 -7.72
N MET A 24 -2.29 -4.79 -7.21
CA MET A 24 -1.09 -5.62 -7.44
C MET A 24 -0.98 -6.12 -8.89
N GLU A 25 -2.09 -6.23 -9.61
CA GLU A 25 -2.12 -6.68 -11.01
C GLU A 25 -1.40 -5.69 -11.95
N ASN A 26 -1.38 -4.41 -11.58
CA ASN A 26 -0.84 -3.33 -12.40
C ASN A 26 0.49 -2.77 -11.85
N VAL A 27 1.10 -3.45 -10.87
CA VAL A 27 2.40 -3.06 -10.33
C VAL A 27 3.50 -3.42 -11.35
N ALA A 28 4.40 -2.47 -11.61
CA ALA A 28 5.51 -2.65 -12.55
C ALA A 28 6.45 -3.77 -12.12
N GLU A 29 7.11 -4.39 -13.10
CA GLU A 29 8.13 -5.40 -12.84
C GLU A 29 9.33 -4.80 -12.09
N GLY A 30 9.83 -5.51 -11.07
CA GLY A 30 10.90 -5.02 -10.19
C GLY A 30 10.46 -4.02 -9.10
N ASP A 31 9.18 -3.65 -9.02
CA ASP A 31 8.65 -2.87 -7.89
C ASP A 31 8.59 -3.75 -6.63
N PHE A 32 9.17 -3.26 -5.52
CA PHE A 32 9.25 -4.00 -4.26
C PHE A 32 7.87 -4.35 -3.64
N ARG A 33 6.80 -3.70 -4.08
CA ARG A 33 5.42 -4.00 -3.65
C ARG A 33 4.89 -5.27 -4.30
N LYS A 34 5.44 -5.66 -5.45
CA LYS A 34 5.13 -6.92 -6.09
C LYS A 34 5.83 -8.00 -5.28
N ALA A 35 5.08 -8.76 -4.49
CA ALA A 35 5.63 -9.91 -3.78
C ALA A 35 6.28 -10.82 -4.82
N SER A 36 7.53 -11.22 -4.58
CA SER A 36 8.20 -12.23 -5.39
C SER A 36 7.29 -13.44 -5.47
N GLU A 37 7.13 -14.04 -6.66
CA GLU A 37 6.49 -15.34 -6.80
C GLU A 37 7.27 -16.35 -5.94
N VAL A 38 6.86 -16.52 -4.68
CA VAL A 38 7.26 -17.67 -3.89
C VAL A 38 6.54 -18.83 -4.56
N PRO A 39 7.27 -19.83 -5.10
CA PRO A 39 6.62 -21.00 -5.67
C PRO A 39 5.70 -21.59 -4.60
N ARG A 40 4.41 -21.72 -4.93
CA ARG A 40 3.44 -22.39 -4.07
C ARG A 40 3.70 -23.90 -4.04
#